data_AF-A0A1M5MGW1-F1
#
_entry.id   AF-A0A1M5MGW1-F1
#
_cell.length_a   1.000
_cell.length_b   1.000
_cell.length_c   1.000
_cell.angle_alpha   90.00
_cell.angle_beta   90.00
_cell.angle_gamma   90.00
#
_symmetry.space_group_name_H-M   'P 1'
#
loop_
_entity.id
_entity.type
_entity.pdbx_description
1 polymer ?
#
loop_
_entity_poly.entity_id
_entity_poly.type
_entity_poly.pdbx_seq_one_letter_code
_entity_poly.pdbx_strand_id
1 'polypeptide(L)'
;MDLLEYIELVFTDYTLRTITLGTAILGAVTGMLGSFAVLRKQSLLGDAISHAALPGIAIAFLITGAKDTNTLLLGALVSGLIGTFWIRGIIKKTHLKSDTALGLILSLFFGFGMLLLTFIQKQPNANQAGLDKYLFGQAATLVESDVWLMTMVTGLCVIVLLLFWKEFKILLFDADYTKTLGFNTKTIDILITSFIVLAIVLGLQTVGVVLMSAMLLAPAAAARQWTNSLAKMVFLAAIFGAFSGVFGTAVSASQNNLSTGPVIVLVAAVFVIISFVFSPSRGLLFKQIRFIKNRRDLELNKTLAFMHQIAETHEDISHPHTIKILNNFQGYTKGTLQKLVDKGFVTLEGNMWSMTKKGYSTAANLYNQQTNDDE
;
A
#
# COMPACT_ATOMS: atom_id res chain seq x y z
N MET A 1 -21.33 -7.67 -19.69
CA MET A 1 -22.38 -7.08 -18.87
C MET A 1 -22.17 -5.59 -18.81
N ASP A 2 -23.23 -4.82 -19.03
CA ASP A 2 -23.19 -3.38 -18.78
C ASP A 2 -23.16 -3.11 -17.27
N LEU A 3 -22.61 -1.98 -16.83
CA LEU A 3 -22.50 -1.64 -15.39
C LEU A 3 -23.88 -1.61 -14.68
N LEU A 4 -24.92 -1.20 -15.41
CA LEU A 4 -26.30 -1.19 -14.93
C LEU A 4 -26.88 -2.59 -14.81
N GLU A 5 -26.59 -3.46 -15.77
CA GLU A 5 -27.01 -4.87 -15.78
C GLU A 5 -26.33 -5.66 -14.64
N TYR A 6 -25.06 -5.35 -14.34
CA TYR A 6 -24.37 -5.89 -13.17
C TYR A 6 -25.00 -5.44 -11.85
N ILE A 7 -25.31 -4.15 -11.71
CA ILE A 7 -25.96 -3.62 -10.50
C ILE A 7 -27.32 -4.30 -10.32
N GLU A 8 -28.10 -4.45 -11.39
CA GLU A 8 -29.39 -5.14 -11.36
C GLU A 8 -29.23 -6.63 -10.98
N LEU A 9 -28.22 -7.33 -11.52
CA LEU A 9 -27.90 -8.70 -11.12
C LEU A 9 -27.44 -8.82 -9.66
N VAL A 10 -26.69 -7.85 -9.13
CA VAL A 10 -26.28 -7.84 -7.70
C VAL A 10 -27.51 -7.77 -6.79
N PHE A 11 -28.57 -7.08 -7.21
CA PHE A 11 -29.82 -7.02 -6.43
C PHE A 11 -30.74 -8.23 -6.67
N THR A 12 -30.65 -8.86 -7.83
CA THR A 12 -31.58 -9.93 -8.25
C THR A 12 -31.04 -11.34 -7.96
N ASP A 13 -29.74 -11.57 -8.13
CA ASP A 13 -29.08 -12.85 -7.90
C ASP A 13 -28.47 -12.93 -6.49
N TYR A 14 -29.04 -13.83 -5.69
CA TYR A 14 -28.63 -14.10 -4.33
C TYR A 14 -27.16 -14.52 -4.20
N THR A 15 -26.66 -15.32 -5.14
CA THR A 15 -25.29 -15.84 -5.13
C THR A 15 -24.31 -14.72 -5.41
N LEU A 16 -24.58 -13.93 -6.44
CA LEU A 16 -23.72 -12.83 -6.85
C LEU A 16 -23.68 -11.73 -5.77
N ARG A 17 -24.82 -11.46 -5.12
CA ARG A 17 -24.90 -10.56 -3.96
C ARG A 17 -24.00 -11.00 -2.82
N THR A 18 -24.09 -12.28 -2.45
CA THR A 18 -23.33 -12.86 -1.34
C THR A 18 -21.83 -12.79 -1.61
N ILE A 19 -21.40 -13.16 -2.82
CA ILE A 19 -19.99 -13.11 -3.23
C ILE A 19 -19.48 -11.67 -3.23
N THR A 20 -20.24 -10.73 -3.82
CA THR A 20 -19.83 -9.32 -3.91
C THR A 20 -19.70 -8.69 -2.53
N LEU A 21 -20.64 -8.94 -1.62
CA LEU A 21 -20.56 -8.44 -0.25
C LEU A 21 -19.39 -9.08 0.51
N GLY A 22 -19.23 -10.40 0.40
CA GLY A 22 -18.13 -11.12 1.05
C GLY A 22 -16.75 -10.62 0.60
N THR A 23 -16.53 -10.48 -0.71
CA THR A 23 -15.25 -9.99 -1.26
C THR A 23 -14.99 -8.52 -0.93
N ALA A 24 -16.04 -7.68 -0.90
CA ALA A 24 -15.93 -6.28 -0.51
C ALA A 24 -15.52 -6.13 0.97
N ILE A 25 -16.18 -6.87 1.87
CA ILE A 25 -15.89 -6.86 3.31
C ILE A 25 -14.50 -7.40 3.56
N LEU A 26 -14.16 -8.53 2.94
CA LEU A 26 -12.82 -9.12 3.03
C LEU A 26 -11.76 -8.12 2.59
N GLY A 27 -11.94 -7.50 1.41
CA GLY A 27 -11.00 -6.50 0.90
C GLY A 27 -10.87 -5.27 1.79
N ALA A 28 -11.97 -4.81 2.39
CA ALA A 28 -11.94 -3.71 3.34
C ALA A 28 -11.07 -4.03 4.57
N VAL A 29 -11.24 -5.23 5.13
CA VAL A 29 -10.51 -5.70 6.31
C VAL A 29 -9.05 -5.95 6.02
N THR A 30 -8.75 -6.63 4.91
CA THR A 30 -7.36 -6.92 4.54
C THR A 30 -6.63 -5.64 4.16
N GLY A 31 -7.28 -4.66 3.52
CA GLY A 31 -6.69 -3.34 3.28
C GLY A 31 -6.42 -2.55 4.56
N MET A 32 -7.39 -2.55 5.48
CA MET A 32 -7.26 -1.91 6.80
C MET A 32 -6.11 -2.51 7.61
N LEU A 33 -6.13 -3.83 7.83
CA LEU A 33 -5.11 -4.52 8.63
C LEU A 33 -3.76 -4.58 7.91
N GLY A 34 -3.77 -4.68 6.59
CA GLY A 34 -2.59 -4.58 5.73
C GLY A 34 -1.86 -3.26 5.90
N SER A 35 -2.58 -2.17 6.21
CA SER A 35 -1.94 -0.87 6.49
C SER A 35 -1.01 -0.95 7.70
N PHE A 36 -1.39 -1.70 8.74
CA PHE A 36 -0.53 -1.94 9.92
C PHE A 36 0.65 -2.84 9.57
N ALA A 37 0.43 -3.91 8.79
CA ALA A 37 1.50 -4.80 8.33
C ALA A 37 2.58 -4.07 7.50
N VAL A 38 2.15 -3.22 6.56
CA VAL A 38 3.03 -2.42 5.70
C VAL A 38 3.83 -1.40 6.53
N LEU A 39 3.19 -0.67 7.45
CA LEU A 39 3.89 0.32 8.27
C LEU A 39 4.91 -0.30 9.23
N ARG A 40 4.68 -1.54 9.67
CA ARG A 40 5.61 -2.30 10.49
C ARG A 40 6.79 -2.89 9.72
N LYS A 41 6.88 -2.66 8.41
CA LYS A 41 7.86 -3.30 7.51
C LYS A 41 7.77 -4.84 7.56
N GLN A 42 6.59 -5.36 7.86
CA GLN A 42 6.28 -6.79 7.96
C GLN A 42 5.45 -7.22 6.76
N SER A 43 5.83 -6.80 5.55
CA SER A 43 5.05 -7.10 4.35
C SER A 43 4.97 -8.61 4.09
N LEU A 44 6.08 -9.32 4.29
CA LEU A 44 6.16 -10.79 4.09
C LEU A 44 5.48 -11.60 5.21
N LEU A 45 5.02 -10.96 6.29
CA LEU A 45 4.36 -11.64 7.39
C LEU A 45 3.03 -12.28 6.94
N GLY A 46 2.28 -11.59 6.08
CA GLY A 46 1.03 -12.13 5.55
C GLY A 46 1.23 -13.39 4.72
N ASP A 47 2.32 -13.44 3.94
CA ASP A 47 2.69 -14.59 3.13
C ASP A 47 3.07 -15.79 3.99
N ALA A 48 3.99 -15.59 4.94
CA ALA A 48 4.41 -16.64 5.88
C ALA A 48 3.24 -17.20 6.69
N ILE A 49 2.31 -16.36 7.14
CA ILE A 49 1.12 -16.80 7.90
C ILE A 49 0.15 -17.58 7.02
N SER A 50 -0.09 -17.16 5.78
CA SER A 50 -1.00 -17.84 4.86
C SER A 50 -0.53 -19.28 4.59
N HIS A 51 0.77 -19.45 4.40
CA HIS A 51 1.39 -20.77 4.25
C HIS A 51 1.50 -21.55 5.56
N ALA A 52 1.66 -20.86 6.70
CA ALA A 52 1.59 -21.49 8.02
C ALA A 52 0.19 -22.02 8.36
N ALA A 53 -0.87 -21.45 7.75
CA ALA A 53 -2.24 -21.90 7.96
C ALA A 53 -2.57 -23.21 7.22
N LEU A 54 -1.94 -23.46 6.06
CA LEU A 54 -2.16 -24.67 5.25
C LEU A 54 -2.04 -26.01 6.00
N PRO A 55 -0.93 -26.30 6.72
CA PRO A 55 -0.82 -27.54 7.47
C PRO A 55 -1.89 -27.66 8.55
N GLY A 56 -2.36 -26.54 9.12
CA GLY A 56 -3.47 -26.52 10.06
C GLY A 56 -4.79 -27.00 9.46
N ILE A 57 -5.10 -26.57 8.24
CA ILE A 57 -6.28 -27.04 7.49
C ILE A 57 -6.16 -28.55 7.23
N ALA A 58 -4.99 -29.00 6.76
CA ALA A 58 -4.76 -30.41 6.45
C ALA A 58 -4.85 -31.31 7.71
N ILE A 59 -4.28 -30.88 8.84
CA ILE A 59 -4.38 -31.61 10.12
C ILE A 59 -5.82 -31.65 10.62
N ALA A 60 -6.54 -30.52 10.58
CA ALA A 60 -7.93 -30.46 11.01
C ALA A 60 -8.81 -31.42 10.20
N PHE A 61 -8.59 -31.49 8.88
CA PHE A 61 -9.26 -32.45 8.00
C PHE A 61 -8.92 -33.91 8.37
N LEU A 62 -7.64 -34.22 8.62
CA LEU A 62 -7.20 -35.57 9.00
C LEU A 62 -7.80 -36.04 10.34
N ILE A 63 -7.98 -35.14 11.31
CA ILE A 63 -8.52 -35.48 12.63
C ILE A 63 -10.03 -35.67 12.57
N THR A 64 -10.75 -34.76 11.91
CA THR A 64 -12.22 -34.77 11.92
C THR A 64 -12.83 -35.64 10.82
N GLY A 65 -12.10 -35.87 9.71
CA GLY A 65 -12.62 -36.56 8.53
C GLY A 65 -13.80 -35.84 7.85
N ALA A 66 -14.15 -34.64 8.31
CA ALA A 66 -15.30 -33.86 7.86
C ALA A 66 -14.88 -32.53 7.24
N LYS A 67 -15.67 -32.05 6.29
CA LYS A 67 -15.46 -30.75 5.61
C LYS A 67 -16.16 -29.60 6.31
N ASP A 68 -16.19 -29.64 7.64
CA ASP A 68 -16.81 -28.53 8.35
C ASP A 68 -15.90 -27.30 8.25
N THR A 69 -16.38 -26.28 7.54
CA THR A 69 -15.67 -25.01 7.30
C THR A 69 -15.14 -24.43 8.60
N ASN A 70 -15.93 -24.46 9.67
CA ASN A 70 -15.56 -23.88 10.96
C ASN A 70 -14.38 -24.61 11.59
N THR A 71 -14.37 -25.94 11.52
CA THR A 71 -13.27 -26.76 12.03
C THR A 71 -11.99 -26.54 11.23
N LEU A 72 -12.08 -26.47 9.91
CA LEU A 72 -10.93 -26.22 9.04
C LEU A 72 -10.33 -24.82 9.28
N LEU A 73 -11.18 -23.79 9.42
CA LEU A 73 -10.75 -22.44 9.74
C LEU A 73 -10.13 -22.34 11.14
N LEU A 74 -10.64 -23.08 12.13
CA LEU A 74 -10.02 -23.18 13.45
C LEU A 74 -8.63 -23.82 13.37
N GLY A 75 -8.47 -24.89 12.60
CA GLY A 75 -7.15 -25.50 12.35
C GLY A 75 -6.18 -24.52 11.69
N ALA A 76 -6.65 -23.79 10.67
CA ALA A 76 -5.90 -22.73 10.01
C ALA A 76 -5.44 -21.63 10.98
N LEU A 77 -6.35 -21.16 11.84
CA LEU A 77 -6.08 -20.14 12.86
C LEU A 77 -5.03 -20.60 13.86
N VAL A 78 -5.19 -21.81 14.42
CA VAL A 78 -4.24 -22.37 15.41
C VAL A 78 -2.85 -22.50 14.79
N SER A 79 -2.75 -23.08 13.59
CA SER A 79 -1.47 -23.25 12.91
C SER A 79 -0.84 -21.91 12.52
N GLY A 80 -1.63 -20.93 12.05
CA GLY A 80 -1.15 -19.58 11.74
C GLY A 80 -0.64 -18.82 12.97
N LEU A 81 -1.29 -18.98 14.12
CA LEU A 81 -0.84 -18.42 15.39
C LEU A 81 0.45 -19.10 15.89
N ILE A 82 0.56 -20.43 15.75
CA ILE A 82 1.79 -21.17 16.06
C ILE A 82 2.94 -20.69 15.17
N GLY A 83 2.70 -20.57 13.86
CA GLY A 83 3.67 -20.04 12.90
C GLY A 83 4.13 -18.63 13.27
N THR A 84 3.19 -17.74 13.61
CA THR A 84 3.49 -16.39 14.10
C THR A 84 4.35 -16.41 15.37
N PHE A 85 3.99 -17.26 16.33
CA PHE A 85 4.74 -17.39 17.59
C PHE A 85 6.17 -17.88 17.33
N TRP A 86 6.35 -18.83 16.42
CA TRP A 86 7.66 -19.32 16.00
C TRP A 86 8.49 -18.24 15.31
N ILE A 87 7.90 -17.49 14.37
CA ILE A 87 8.56 -16.35 13.71
C ILE A 87 9.10 -15.37 14.76
N ARG A 88 8.25 -14.95 15.70
CA ARG A 88 8.64 -14.03 16.79
C ARG A 88 9.70 -14.64 17.70
N GLY A 89 9.58 -15.92 18.03
CA GLY A 89 10.53 -16.65 18.84
C GLY A 89 11.91 -16.68 18.21
N ILE A 90 12.00 -16.96 16.90
CA ILE A 90 13.25 -16.96 16.14
C ILE A 90 13.84 -15.55 16.13
N ILE A 91 13.07 -14.53 15.75
CA ILE A 91 13.57 -13.14 15.68
C ILE A 91 14.09 -12.65 17.02
N LYS A 92 13.44 -13.02 18.13
CA LYS A 92 13.82 -12.55 19.46
C LYS A 92 14.99 -13.32 20.07
N LYS A 93 15.06 -14.65 19.83
CA LYS A 93 16.07 -15.52 20.46
C LYS A 93 17.31 -15.73 19.59
N THR A 94 17.30 -15.34 18.33
CA THR A 94 18.41 -15.54 17.40
C THR A 94 18.86 -14.22 16.77
N HIS A 95 20.06 -14.20 16.19
CA HIS A 95 20.59 -13.06 15.43
C HIS A 95 20.14 -13.05 13.96
N LEU A 96 19.13 -13.85 13.60
CA LEU A 96 18.62 -13.92 12.24
C LEU A 96 17.82 -12.66 11.90
N LYS A 97 17.97 -12.19 10.67
CA LYS A 97 17.14 -11.11 10.13
C LYS A 97 15.68 -11.56 10.06
N SER A 98 14.74 -10.61 10.25
CA SER A 98 13.30 -10.87 10.18
C SER A 98 12.91 -11.59 8.88
N ASP A 99 13.47 -11.19 7.75
CA ASP A 99 13.17 -11.78 6.44
C ASP A 99 13.63 -13.24 6.35
N THR A 100 14.75 -13.59 6.99
CA THR A 100 15.25 -14.96 7.07
C THR A 100 14.33 -15.84 7.92
N ALA A 101 13.87 -15.33 9.07
CA ALA A 101 12.94 -16.05 9.93
C ALA A 101 11.60 -16.30 9.23
N LEU A 102 11.09 -15.29 8.51
CA LEU A 102 9.87 -15.39 7.70
C LEU A 102 10.03 -16.44 6.59
N GLY A 103 11.13 -16.39 5.82
CA GLY A 103 11.39 -17.33 4.73
C GLY A 103 11.58 -18.78 5.19
N LEU A 104 12.19 -18.99 6.37
CA LEU A 104 12.36 -20.30 6.97
C LEU A 104 11.01 -20.91 7.36
N ILE A 105 10.17 -20.15 8.07
CA ILE A 105 8.86 -20.62 8.53
C ILE A 105 7.93 -20.85 7.33
N LEU A 106 7.93 -19.94 6.36
CA LEU A 106 7.24 -20.09 5.08
C LEU A 106 7.59 -21.43 4.42
N SER A 107 8.88 -21.69 4.19
CA SER A 107 9.35 -22.90 3.50
C SER A 107 9.01 -24.18 4.29
N LEU A 108 9.19 -24.16 5.61
CA LEU A 108 8.95 -25.32 6.47
C LEU A 108 7.46 -25.69 6.53
N PHE A 109 6.60 -24.72 6.82
CA PHE A 109 5.17 -24.96 6.94
C PHE A 109 4.53 -25.25 5.58
N PHE A 110 4.99 -24.60 4.51
CA PHE A 110 4.49 -24.90 3.18
C PHE A 110 4.87 -26.31 2.74
N GLY A 111 6.15 -26.71 2.91
CA GLY A 111 6.59 -28.07 2.60
C GLY A 111 5.86 -29.13 3.41
N PHE A 112 5.65 -28.88 4.71
CA PHE A 112 4.90 -29.79 5.57
C PHE A 112 3.41 -29.84 5.21
N GLY A 113 2.78 -28.69 4.93
CA GLY A 113 1.39 -28.62 4.49
C GLY A 113 1.17 -29.32 3.16
N MET A 114 2.07 -29.15 2.19
CA MET A 114 2.02 -29.83 0.90
C MET A 114 2.23 -31.34 1.03
N LEU A 115 3.10 -31.79 1.93
CA LEU A 115 3.27 -33.21 2.25
C LEU A 115 1.95 -33.80 2.77
N LEU A 116 1.31 -33.15 3.73
CA LEU A 116 0.04 -33.60 4.29
C LEU A 116 -1.07 -33.59 3.23
N LEU A 117 -1.15 -32.54 2.41
CA LEU A 117 -2.12 -32.45 1.33
C LEU A 117 -1.94 -33.59 0.31
N THR A 118 -0.69 -33.85 -0.10
CA THR A 118 -0.36 -34.95 -1.02
C THR A 118 -0.71 -36.31 -0.41
N PHE A 119 -0.54 -36.47 0.90
CA PHE A 119 -0.93 -37.69 1.61
C PHE A 119 -2.46 -37.88 1.61
N ILE A 120 -3.23 -36.81 1.89
CA ILE A 120 -4.69 -36.82 1.84
C ILE A 120 -5.19 -37.14 0.42
N GLN A 121 -4.57 -36.56 -0.60
CA GLN A 121 -4.93 -36.75 -2.01
C GLN A 121 -4.69 -38.17 -2.52
N LYS A 122 -3.87 -38.99 -1.85
CA LYS A 122 -3.66 -40.39 -2.19
C LYS A 122 -4.68 -41.34 -1.56
N GLN A 123 -5.52 -40.86 -0.65
CA GLN A 123 -6.56 -41.68 -0.02
C GLN A 123 -7.81 -41.78 -0.90
N PRO A 124 -8.62 -42.84 -0.80
CA PRO A 124 -9.82 -43.03 -1.64
C PRO A 124 -10.84 -41.88 -1.59
N ASN A 125 -10.87 -41.13 -0.48
CA ASN A 125 -11.73 -39.94 -0.30
C ASN A 125 -11.08 -38.60 -0.73
N ALA A 126 -9.97 -38.64 -1.47
CA ALA A 126 -9.19 -37.47 -1.89
C ALA A 126 -10.00 -36.39 -2.61
N ASN A 127 -10.80 -36.77 -3.61
CA ASN A 127 -11.65 -35.85 -4.36
C ASN A 127 -12.74 -35.22 -3.50
N GLN A 128 -13.07 -35.84 -2.36
CA GLN A 128 -13.96 -35.21 -1.41
C GLN A 128 -13.22 -34.04 -0.78
N ALA A 129 -12.01 -34.18 -0.23
CA ALA A 129 -11.38 -33.16 0.61
C ALA A 129 -11.46 -31.70 0.11
N GLY A 130 -11.37 -31.45 -1.22
CA GLY A 130 -11.66 -30.13 -1.80
C GLY A 130 -10.69 -29.03 -1.35
N LEU A 131 -9.56 -29.42 -0.77
CA LEU A 131 -8.56 -28.57 -0.13
C LEU A 131 -7.81 -27.68 -1.14
N ASP A 132 -7.75 -28.08 -2.41
CA ASP A 132 -7.15 -27.28 -3.49
C ASP A 132 -7.85 -25.92 -3.66
N LYS A 133 -9.13 -25.83 -3.28
CA LYS A 133 -9.89 -24.58 -3.29
C LYS A 133 -9.35 -23.53 -2.31
N TYR A 134 -8.70 -23.95 -1.21
CA TYR A 134 -8.03 -23.04 -0.29
C TYR A 134 -6.67 -22.55 -0.80
N LEU A 135 -6.02 -23.32 -1.70
CA LEU A 135 -4.76 -22.89 -2.32
C LEU A 135 -5.00 -21.79 -3.35
N PHE A 136 -5.95 -22.01 -4.25
CA PHE A 136 -6.22 -21.12 -5.39
C PHE A 136 -7.34 -20.11 -5.15
N GLY A 137 -8.13 -20.30 -4.09
CA GLY A 137 -9.29 -19.48 -3.76
C GLY A 137 -10.49 -19.79 -4.64
N GLN A 138 -11.68 -19.83 -4.05
CA GLN A 138 -12.92 -19.95 -4.81
C GLN A 138 -14.02 -19.12 -4.15
N ALA A 139 -14.14 -17.84 -4.53
CA ALA A 139 -15.18 -16.98 -3.94
C ALA A 139 -16.60 -17.51 -4.22
N ALA A 140 -16.79 -18.31 -5.27
CA ALA A 140 -18.06 -18.97 -5.57
C ALA A 140 -18.51 -19.98 -4.49
N THR A 141 -17.64 -20.38 -3.55
CA THR A 141 -18.04 -21.23 -2.41
C THR A 141 -18.44 -20.43 -1.17
N LEU A 142 -18.57 -19.10 -1.27
CA LEU A 142 -19.07 -18.27 -0.18
C LEU A 142 -20.57 -18.51 0.03
N VAL A 143 -20.94 -18.78 1.28
CA VAL A 143 -22.33 -18.88 1.72
C VAL A 143 -22.66 -17.66 2.60
N GLU A 144 -23.95 -17.36 2.78
CA GLU A 144 -24.40 -16.25 3.62
C GLU A 144 -23.87 -16.31 5.06
N SER A 145 -23.75 -17.53 5.61
CA SER A 145 -23.14 -17.77 6.93
C SER A 145 -21.70 -17.26 7.00
N ASP A 146 -20.93 -17.43 5.92
CA ASP A 146 -19.54 -17.01 5.85
C ASP A 146 -19.46 -15.48 5.81
N VAL A 147 -20.35 -14.83 5.06
CA VAL A 147 -20.44 -13.37 5.00
C VAL A 147 -20.85 -12.78 6.34
N TRP A 148 -21.78 -13.40 7.06
CA TRP A 148 -22.15 -12.98 8.41
C TRP A 148 -20.97 -13.11 9.39
N LEU A 149 -20.25 -14.22 9.34
CA LEU A 149 -19.05 -14.43 10.15
C LEU A 149 -17.99 -13.38 9.83
N MET A 150 -17.69 -13.15 8.55
CA MET A 150 -16.76 -12.11 8.11
C MET A 150 -17.20 -10.72 8.59
N THR A 151 -18.49 -10.40 8.48
CA THR A 151 -19.05 -9.11 8.93
C THR A 151 -18.88 -8.94 10.43
N MET A 152 -19.18 -9.96 11.23
CA MET A 152 -19.06 -9.93 12.69
C MET A 152 -17.59 -9.75 13.11
N VAL A 153 -16.68 -10.51 12.52
CA VAL A 153 -15.24 -10.40 12.79
C VAL A 153 -14.70 -9.05 12.35
N THR A 154 -15.11 -8.56 11.18
CA THR A 154 -14.76 -7.22 10.68
C THR A 154 -15.22 -6.14 11.63
N GLY A 155 -16.49 -6.20 12.06
CA GLY A 155 -17.05 -5.27 13.03
C GLY A 155 -16.27 -5.27 14.34
N LEU A 156 -15.93 -6.46 14.86
CA LEU A 156 -15.09 -6.59 16.05
C LEU A 156 -13.70 -5.97 15.85
N CYS A 157 -13.03 -6.26 14.73
CA CYS A 157 -11.73 -5.67 14.39
C CYS A 157 -11.81 -4.14 14.35
N VAL A 158 -12.83 -3.58 13.72
CA VAL A 158 -13.04 -2.12 13.62
C VAL A 158 -13.29 -1.51 14.99
N ILE A 159 -14.15 -2.12 15.81
CA ILE A 159 -14.45 -1.63 17.17
C ILE A 159 -13.18 -1.59 18.02
N VAL A 160 -12.41 -2.69 18.02
CA VAL A 160 -11.17 -2.78 18.80
C VAL A 160 -10.13 -1.79 18.27
N LEU A 161 -10.05 -1.61 16.95
CA LEU A 161 -9.17 -0.64 16.31
C LEU A 161 -9.52 0.81 16.64
N LEU A 162 -10.81 1.14 16.76
CA LEU A 162 -11.25 2.46 17.21
C LEU A 162 -10.98 2.68 18.70
N LEU A 163 -11.19 1.65 19.54
CA LEU A 163 -10.96 1.73 20.97
C LEU A 163 -9.47 1.88 21.30
N PHE A 164 -8.60 1.08 20.66
CA PHE A 164 -7.15 1.08 20.86
C PHE A 164 -6.40 1.92 19.80
N TRP A 165 -7.07 2.89 19.17
CA TRP A 165 -6.49 3.65 18.06
C TRP A 165 -5.20 4.39 18.47
N LYS A 166 -5.18 4.95 19.68
CA LYS A 166 -4.04 5.72 20.20
C LYS A 166 -2.84 4.80 20.44
N GLU A 167 -3.10 3.66 21.07
CA GLU A 167 -2.13 2.63 21.42
C GLU A 167 -1.50 2.03 20.17
N PHE A 168 -2.31 1.67 19.18
CA PHE A 168 -1.83 1.16 17.89
C PHE A 168 -1.00 2.20 17.16
N LYS A 169 -1.43 3.47 17.14
CA LYS A 169 -0.70 4.55 16.48
C LYS A 169 0.66 4.77 17.12
N ILE A 170 0.76 4.92 18.43
CA ILE A 170 2.04 5.21 19.09
C ILE A 170 2.99 4.02 18.92
N LEU A 171 2.51 2.78 19.09
CA LEU A 171 3.33 1.58 18.92
C LEU A 171 3.92 1.46 17.50
N LEU A 172 3.16 1.85 16.47
CA LEU A 172 3.60 1.80 15.07
C LEU A 172 4.73 2.77 14.75
N PHE A 173 4.73 3.96 15.35
CA PHE A 173 5.68 5.03 15.03
C PHE A 173 6.87 5.04 15.99
N ASP A 174 6.66 4.74 17.27
CA ASP A 174 7.71 4.68 18.27
C ASP A 174 7.38 3.66 19.37
N ALA A 175 7.96 2.46 19.21
CA ALA A 175 7.77 1.38 20.16
C ALA A 175 8.47 1.64 21.51
N ASP A 176 9.52 2.44 21.56
CA ASP A 176 10.26 2.73 22.80
C ASP A 176 9.57 3.83 23.60
N TYR A 177 9.09 4.88 22.94
CA TYR A 177 8.20 5.87 23.55
C TYR A 177 6.90 5.25 24.08
N THR A 178 6.35 4.26 23.37
CA THR A 178 5.18 3.51 23.88
C THR A 178 5.49 2.79 25.19
N LYS A 179 6.70 2.24 25.36
CA LYS A 179 7.12 1.60 26.62
C LYS A 179 7.30 2.61 27.74
N THR A 180 7.84 3.80 27.45
CA THR A 180 8.03 4.83 28.50
C THR A 180 6.72 5.38 29.01
N LEU A 181 5.66 5.37 28.19
CA LEU A 181 4.28 5.68 28.58
C LEU A 181 3.60 4.60 29.44
N GLY A 182 4.26 3.46 29.69
CA GLY A 182 3.74 2.38 30.53
C GLY A 182 2.83 1.39 29.80
N PHE A 183 2.65 1.51 28.49
CA PHE A 183 1.86 0.55 27.72
C PHE A 183 2.60 -0.77 27.52
N ASN A 184 1.87 -1.88 27.63
CA ASN A 184 2.42 -3.21 27.35
C ASN A 184 2.49 -3.46 25.84
N THR A 185 3.59 -3.03 25.22
CA THR A 185 3.84 -3.16 23.77
C THR A 185 3.67 -4.57 23.24
N LYS A 186 3.99 -5.60 24.06
CA LYS A 186 3.83 -7.01 23.67
C LYS A 186 2.36 -7.38 23.44
N THR A 187 1.48 -6.95 24.33
CA THR A 187 0.04 -7.27 24.22
C THR A 187 -0.60 -6.62 23.00
N ILE A 188 -0.28 -5.34 22.77
CA ILE A 188 -0.77 -4.57 21.62
C ILE A 188 -0.24 -5.18 20.31
N ASP A 189 1.04 -5.58 20.30
CA ASP A 189 1.66 -6.25 19.17
C ASP A 189 1.04 -7.62 18.88
N ILE A 190 0.80 -8.45 19.91
CA ILE A 190 0.07 -9.73 19.77
C ILE A 190 -1.33 -9.47 19.20
N LEU A 191 -2.05 -8.49 19.73
CA LEU A 191 -3.40 -8.16 19.31
C LEU A 191 -3.48 -7.79 17.82
N ILE A 192 -2.60 -6.90 17.34
CA ILE A 192 -2.54 -6.53 15.91
C ILE A 192 -2.26 -7.76 15.05
N THR A 193 -1.27 -8.57 15.41
CA THR A 193 -0.94 -9.74 14.59
C THR A 193 -2.02 -10.82 14.64
N SER A 194 -2.70 -11.01 15.78
CA SER A 194 -3.85 -11.91 15.87
C SER A 194 -4.97 -11.48 14.92
N PHE A 195 -5.26 -10.18 14.81
CA PHE A 195 -6.22 -9.69 13.82
C PHE A 195 -5.77 -9.92 12.38
N ILE A 196 -4.48 -9.70 12.08
CA ILE A 196 -3.91 -9.99 10.76
C ILE A 196 -4.06 -11.48 10.42
N VAL A 197 -3.71 -12.38 11.36
CA VAL A 197 -3.86 -13.83 11.18
C VAL A 197 -5.33 -14.19 10.95
N LEU A 198 -6.24 -13.63 11.74
CA LEU A 198 -7.67 -13.88 11.62
C LEU A 198 -8.20 -13.44 10.24
N ALA A 199 -7.82 -12.26 9.77
CA ALA A 199 -8.22 -11.77 8.45
C ALA A 199 -7.62 -12.60 7.31
N ILE A 200 -6.38 -13.09 7.46
CA ILE A 200 -5.77 -14.01 6.51
C ILE A 200 -6.59 -15.29 6.41
N VAL A 201 -6.89 -15.92 7.56
CA VAL A 201 -7.64 -17.18 7.64
C VAL A 201 -9.02 -17.05 7.01
N LEU A 202 -9.75 -15.97 7.28
CA LEU A 202 -11.06 -15.71 6.66
C LEU A 202 -10.96 -15.56 5.13
N GLY A 203 -9.90 -14.93 4.64
CA GLY A 203 -9.72 -14.73 3.21
C GLY A 203 -9.19 -15.95 2.45
N LEU A 204 -8.63 -16.96 3.13
CA LEU A 204 -8.07 -18.16 2.49
C LEU A 204 -9.08 -18.86 1.59
N GLN A 205 -10.34 -18.96 2.01
CA GLN A 205 -11.39 -19.62 1.21
C GLN A 205 -11.76 -18.80 -0.04
N THR A 206 -11.74 -17.47 0.08
CA THR A 206 -12.24 -16.57 -0.97
C THR A 206 -11.20 -16.31 -2.05
N VAL A 207 -9.98 -15.95 -1.62
CA VAL A 207 -8.91 -15.47 -2.49
C VAL A 207 -7.81 -16.50 -2.64
N GLY A 208 -7.62 -17.39 -1.65
CA GLY A 208 -6.61 -18.44 -1.70
C GLY A 208 -5.30 -18.06 -1.02
N VAL A 209 -4.60 -19.05 -0.46
CA VAL A 209 -3.35 -18.88 0.29
C VAL A 209 -2.31 -18.03 -0.45
N VAL A 210 -2.10 -18.32 -1.74
CA VAL A 210 -1.05 -17.66 -2.54
C VAL A 210 -1.38 -16.19 -2.78
N LEU A 211 -2.66 -15.88 -2.96
CA LEU A 211 -3.13 -14.56 -3.37
C LEU A 211 -3.52 -13.67 -2.18
N MET A 212 -3.67 -14.25 -0.99
CA MET A 212 -4.00 -13.52 0.23
C MET A 212 -2.92 -12.51 0.63
N SER A 213 -1.64 -12.82 0.41
CA SER A 213 -0.56 -11.86 0.67
C SER A 213 -0.70 -10.61 -0.21
N ALA A 214 -1.04 -10.78 -1.49
CA ALA A 214 -1.30 -9.67 -2.39
C ALA A 214 -2.53 -8.86 -1.96
N MET A 215 -3.63 -9.53 -1.59
CA MET A 215 -4.87 -8.87 -1.15
C MET A 215 -4.71 -8.08 0.15
N LEU A 216 -3.79 -8.50 1.03
CA LEU A 216 -3.41 -7.78 2.25
C LEU A 216 -2.52 -6.56 1.94
N LEU A 217 -1.55 -6.72 1.04
CA LEU A 217 -0.50 -5.72 0.82
C LEU A 217 -0.84 -4.67 -0.23
N ALA A 218 -1.45 -5.06 -1.35
CA ALA A 218 -1.71 -4.20 -2.50
C ALA A 218 -2.55 -2.95 -2.13
N PRO A 219 -3.76 -3.07 -1.55
CA PRO A 219 -4.56 -1.89 -1.19
C PRO A 219 -3.87 -0.99 -0.15
N ALA A 220 -3.13 -1.57 0.79
CA ALA A 220 -2.36 -0.83 1.78
C ALA A 220 -1.18 -0.06 1.16
N ALA A 221 -0.46 -0.69 0.23
CA ALA A 221 0.63 -0.07 -0.52
C ALA A 221 0.11 1.06 -1.42
N ALA A 222 -1.02 0.85 -2.10
CA ALA A 222 -1.70 1.87 -2.88
C ALA A 222 -2.04 3.09 -1.99
N ALA A 223 -2.75 2.87 -0.88
CA ALA A 223 -3.16 3.93 0.04
C ALA A 223 -1.98 4.71 0.63
N ARG A 224 -0.86 4.04 0.95
CA ARG A 224 0.35 4.69 1.47
C ARG A 224 0.89 5.78 0.56
N GLN A 225 0.70 5.66 -0.77
CA GLN A 225 1.18 6.67 -1.70
C GLN A 225 0.38 7.96 -1.64
N TRP A 226 -0.91 7.90 -1.31
CA TRP A 226 -1.78 9.07 -1.34
C TRP A 226 -1.72 9.92 -0.06
N THR A 227 -1.28 9.35 1.07
CA THR A 227 -1.37 10.03 2.36
C THR A 227 -0.21 9.72 3.31
N ASN A 228 0.12 10.73 4.12
CA ASN A 228 1.08 10.61 5.23
C ASN A 228 0.39 10.38 6.59
N SER A 229 -0.93 10.46 6.67
CA SER A 229 -1.69 10.23 7.91
C SER A 229 -2.21 8.80 7.98
N LEU A 230 -1.95 8.11 9.11
CA LEU A 230 -2.40 6.74 9.39
C LEU A 230 -3.93 6.58 9.25
N ALA A 231 -4.71 7.52 9.80
CA ALA A 231 -6.18 7.47 9.74
C ALA A 231 -6.68 7.44 8.29
N LYS A 232 -6.16 8.37 7.48
CA LYS A 232 -6.49 8.46 6.06
C LYS A 232 -5.99 7.23 5.30
N MET A 233 -4.83 6.68 5.67
CA MET A 233 -4.25 5.49 5.03
C MET A 233 -5.14 4.27 5.25
N VAL A 234 -5.55 4.01 6.49
CA VAL A 234 -6.41 2.89 6.85
C VAL A 234 -7.76 2.98 6.13
N PHE A 235 -8.38 4.16 6.12
CA PHE A 235 -9.66 4.37 5.44
C PHE A 235 -9.54 4.17 3.92
N LEU A 236 -8.51 4.75 3.29
CA LEU A 236 -8.30 4.64 1.85
C LEU A 236 -7.93 3.20 1.44
N ALA A 237 -7.16 2.49 2.25
CA ALA A 237 -6.82 1.08 2.01
C ALA A 237 -8.07 0.19 2.09
N ALA A 238 -8.96 0.44 3.04
CA ALA A 238 -10.23 -0.26 3.13
C ALA A 238 -11.09 -0.01 1.88
N ILE A 239 -11.16 1.23 1.41
CA ILE A 239 -11.88 1.60 0.18
C ILE A 239 -11.28 0.90 -1.05
N PHE A 240 -9.97 0.97 -1.25
CA PHE A 240 -9.31 0.32 -2.38
C PHE A 240 -9.46 -1.20 -2.34
N GLY A 241 -9.38 -1.81 -1.15
CA GLY A 241 -9.61 -3.24 -0.99
C GLY A 241 -11.05 -3.63 -1.31
N ALA A 242 -12.04 -2.89 -0.78
CA ALA A 242 -13.45 -3.13 -1.06
C ALA A 242 -13.77 -2.99 -2.55
N PHE A 243 -13.29 -1.91 -3.19
CA PHE A 243 -13.47 -1.73 -4.64
C PHE A 243 -12.78 -2.82 -5.44
N SER A 244 -11.59 -3.26 -5.04
CA SER A 244 -10.92 -4.40 -5.70
C SER A 244 -11.75 -5.68 -5.63
N GLY A 245 -12.40 -5.93 -4.48
CA GLY A 245 -13.34 -7.04 -4.30
C GLY A 245 -14.57 -6.92 -5.20
N VAL A 246 -15.24 -5.77 -5.22
CA VAL A 246 -16.46 -5.54 -6.03
C VAL A 246 -16.16 -5.60 -7.52
N PHE A 247 -15.17 -4.83 -8.00
CA PHE A 247 -14.80 -4.82 -9.41
C PHE A 247 -14.21 -6.17 -9.86
N GLY A 248 -13.44 -6.83 -9.00
CA GLY A 248 -12.91 -8.17 -9.28
C GLY A 248 -14.02 -9.21 -9.45
N THR A 249 -15.02 -9.21 -8.55
CA THR A 249 -16.21 -10.05 -8.69
C THR A 249 -17.02 -9.69 -9.94
N ALA A 250 -17.18 -8.39 -10.25
CA ALA A 250 -17.91 -7.93 -11.43
C ALA A 250 -17.30 -8.42 -12.75
N VAL A 251 -15.98 -8.27 -12.88
CA VAL A 251 -15.24 -8.73 -14.05
C VAL A 251 -15.31 -10.27 -14.15
N SER A 252 -15.17 -10.96 -13.02
CA SER A 252 -15.25 -12.42 -12.98
C SER A 252 -16.64 -12.96 -13.31
N ALA A 253 -17.71 -12.23 -12.99
CA ALA A 253 -19.08 -12.61 -13.33
C ALA A 253 -19.41 -12.37 -14.80
N SER A 254 -18.77 -11.38 -15.45
CA SER A 254 -19.03 -11.06 -16.86
C SER A 254 -18.37 -12.01 -17.87
N GLN A 255 -17.41 -12.83 -17.45
CA GLN A 255 -16.77 -13.81 -18.33
C GLN A 255 -16.82 -15.21 -17.72
N ASN A 256 -17.27 -16.19 -18.52
CA ASN A 256 -17.30 -17.58 -18.10
C ASN A 256 -15.86 -18.11 -17.89
N ASN A 257 -15.67 -18.89 -16.81
CA ASN A 257 -14.41 -19.56 -16.43
C ASN A 257 -13.27 -18.69 -15.87
N LEU A 258 -13.55 -17.49 -15.37
CA LEU A 258 -12.55 -16.75 -14.59
C LEU A 258 -12.63 -17.10 -13.09
N SER A 259 -11.48 -17.43 -12.50
CA SER A 259 -11.37 -17.58 -11.05
C SER A 259 -11.40 -16.21 -10.38
N THR A 260 -12.37 -16.00 -9.48
CA THR A 260 -12.61 -14.73 -8.79
C THR A 260 -11.39 -14.22 -8.01
N GLY A 261 -10.67 -15.10 -7.30
CA GLY A 261 -9.50 -14.74 -6.49
C GLY A 261 -8.39 -14.04 -7.29
N PRO A 262 -7.84 -14.68 -8.34
CA PRO A 262 -6.85 -14.06 -9.23
C PRO A 262 -7.31 -12.73 -9.85
N VAL A 263 -8.57 -12.65 -10.29
CA VAL A 263 -9.12 -11.43 -10.92
C VAL A 263 -9.14 -10.27 -9.93
N ILE A 264 -9.57 -10.51 -8.68
CA ILE A 264 -9.56 -9.50 -7.61
C ILE A 264 -8.13 -8.96 -7.39
N VAL A 265 -7.12 -9.84 -7.38
CA VAL A 265 -5.72 -9.41 -7.20
C VAL A 265 -5.21 -8.61 -8.39
N LEU A 266 -5.56 -8.98 -9.62
CA LEU A 266 -5.19 -8.20 -10.81
C LEU A 266 -5.82 -6.80 -10.77
N VAL A 267 -7.09 -6.69 -10.37
CA VAL A 267 -7.75 -5.40 -10.18
C VAL A 267 -7.05 -4.58 -9.09
N ALA A 268 -6.70 -5.19 -7.95
CA ALA A 268 -5.93 -4.52 -6.90
C ALA A 268 -4.56 -4.04 -7.40
N ALA A 269 -3.88 -4.83 -8.24
CA ALA A 269 -2.61 -4.46 -8.86
C ALA A 269 -2.76 -3.25 -9.80
N VAL A 270 -3.84 -3.18 -10.57
CA VAL A 270 -4.15 -1.99 -11.38
C VAL A 270 -4.33 -0.76 -10.51
N PHE A 271 -5.08 -0.85 -9.40
CA PHE A 271 -5.20 0.26 -8.45
C PHE A 271 -3.86 0.70 -7.85
N VAL A 272 -2.96 -0.26 -7.56
CA VAL A 272 -1.59 0.01 -7.10
C VAL A 272 -0.78 0.76 -8.17
N ILE A 273 -0.81 0.29 -9.42
CA ILE A 273 -0.09 0.94 -10.53
C ILE A 273 -0.60 2.38 -10.73
N ILE A 274 -1.91 2.57 -10.77
CA ILE A 274 -2.54 3.90 -10.86
C ILE A 274 -2.07 4.77 -9.68
N SER A 275 -2.06 4.24 -8.47
CA SER A 275 -1.61 4.97 -7.27
C SER A 275 -0.14 5.35 -7.32
N PHE A 276 0.73 4.49 -7.86
CA PHE A 276 2.15 4.80 -8.04
C PHE A 276 2.41 5.88 -9.09
N VAL A 277 1.62 5.87 -10.17
CA VAL A 277 1.77 6.83 -11.27
C VAL A 277 1.19 8.20 -10.88
N PHE A 278 -0.01 8.23 -10.29
CA PHE A 278 -0.79 9.45 -10.06
C PHE A 278 -0.73 10.01 -8.64
N SER A 279 -0.02 9.39 -7.69
CA SER A 279 0.06 9.94 -6.33
C SER A 279 0.68 11.37 -6.32
N PRO A 280 0.03 12.36 -5.68
CA PRO A 280 0.52 13.74 -5.66
C PRO A 280 1.83 13.95 -4.88
N SER A 281 2.05 13.16 -3.82
CA SER A 281 3.16 13.38 -2.87
C SER A 281 4.37 12.48 -3.11
N ARG A 282 4.14 11.27 -3.63
CA ARG A 282 5.18 10.25 -3.88
C ARG A 282 5.14 9.66 -5.29
N GLY A 283 4.15 10.03 -6.11
CA GLY A 283 4.02 9.51 -7.46
C GLY A 283 5.17 9.95 -8.35
N LEU A 284 5.58 9.04 -9.24
CA LEU A 284 6.71 9.25 -10.12
C LEU A 284 6.49 10.45 -11.05
N LEU A 285 5.27 10.62 -11.56
CA LEU A 285 4.93 11.74 -12.45
C LEU A 285 5.03 13.09 -11.75
N PHE A 286 4.38 13.25 -10.60
CA PHE A 286 4.39 14.53 -9.87
C PHE A 286 5.79 14.87 -9.32
N LYS A 287 6.56 13.85 -8.90
CA LYS A 287 7.97 14.05 -8.54
C LYS A 287 8.79 14.54 -9.73
N GLN A 288 8.60 13.96 -10.91
CA GLN A 288 9.34 14.35 -12.12
C GLN A 288 8.91 15.72 -12.64
N ILE A 289 7.62 16.05 -12.61
CA ILE A 289 7.11 17.39 -12.95
C ILE A 289 7.66 18.43 -11.98
N ARG A 290 7.64 18.17 -10.66
CA ARG A 290 8.23 19.07 -9.66
C ARG A 290 9.72 19.22 -9.84
N PHE A 291 10.44 18.15 -10.17
CA PHE A 291 11.87 18.19 -10.45
C PHE A 291 12.20 19.03 -11.69
N ILE A 292 11.46 18.86 -12.78
CA ILE A 292 11.62 19.66 -13.99
C ILE A 292 11.29 21.14 -13.72
N LYS A 293 10.20 21.42 -12.99
CA LYS A 293 9.83 22.79 -12.61
C LYS A 293 10.91 23.43 -11.73
N ASN A 294 11.33 22.75 -10.67
CA ASN A 294 12.39 23.22 -9.78
C ASN A 294 13.69 23.47 -10.55
N ARG A 295 14.07 22.60 -11.49
CA ARG A 295 15.27 22.80 -12.32
C ARG A 295 15.17 24.05 -13.18
N ARG A 296 14.02 24.28 -13.82
CA ARG A 296 13.77 25.48 -14.65
C ARG A 296 13.73 26.76 -13.81
N ASP A 297 13.13 26.72 -12.63
CA ASP A 297 13.09 27.85 -11.71
C ASP A 297 14.50 28.15 -11.16
N LEU A 298 15.31 27.12 -10.91
CA LEU A 298 16.70 27.25 -10.46
C LEU A 298 17.62 27.79 -11.57
N GLU A 299 17.43 27.38 -12.84
CA GLU A 299 18.13 27.99 -13.99
C GLU A 299 17.77 29.47 -14.16
N LEU A 300 16.49 29.83 -13.96
CA LEU A 300 16.02 31.22 -14.00
C LEU A 300 16.64 32.05 -12.87
N ASN A 301 16.61 31.55 -11.64
CA ASN A 301 17.18 32.24 -10.47
C ASN A 301 18.70 32.38 -10.57
N LYS A 302 19.42 31.36 -11.06
CA LYS A 302 20.87 31.44 -11.33
C LYS A 302 21.20 32.50 -12.36
N THR A 303 20.43 32.57 -13.45
CA THR A 303 20.63 33.60 -14.49
C THR A 303 20.39 35.00 -13.91
N LEU A 304 19.33 35.17 -13.11
CA LEU A 304 19.02 36.43 -12.46
C LEU A 304 20.10 36.86 -11.44
N ALA A 305 20.60 35.92 -10.63
CA ALA A 305 21.69 36.17 -9.68
C ALA A 305 23.00 36.54 -10.39
N PHE A 306 23.34 35.86 -11.50
CA PHE A 306 24.50 36.20 -12.31
C PHE A 306 24.38 37.61 -12.92
N MET A 307 23.20 37.97 -13.43
CA MET A 307 22.94 39.32 -13.91
C MET A 307 23.05 40.37 -12.81
N HIS A 308 22.65 40.05 -11.58
CA HIS A 308 22.74 40.96 -10.43
C HIS A 308 24.19 41.24 -10.07
N GLN A 309 25.02 40.20 -10.03
CA GLN A 309 26.46 40.33 -9.79
C GLN A 309 27.16 41.23 -10.83
N ILE A 310 26.67 41.21 -12.08
CA ILE A 310 27.15 42.10 -13.15
C ILE A 310 26.63 43.54 -12.94
N ALA A 311 25.36 43.71 -12.54
CA ALA A 311 24.79 45.03 -12.29
C ALA A 311 25.42 45.72 -11.08
N GLU A 312 25.82 44.98 -10.04
CA GLU A 312 26.49 45.50 -8.84
C GLU A 312 27.86 46.14 -9.12
N THR A 313 28.53 45.79 -10.22
CA THR A 313 29.84 46.39 -10.56
C THR A 313 29.71 47.79 -11.17
N HIS A 314 28.49 48.27 -11.39
CA HIS A 314 28.19 49.56 -12.01
C HIS A 314 27.40 50.44 -11.04
N GLU A 315 27.62 51.77 -11.09
CA GLU A 315 26.87 52.72 -10.27
C GLU A 315 25.38 52.79 -10.65
N ASP A 316 25.05 52.48 -11.92
CA ASP A 316 23.68 52.43 -12.43
C ASP A 316 23.20 50.98 -12.64
N ILE A 317 22.15 50.62 -11.91
CA ILE A 317 21.49 49.30 -11.96
C ILE A 317 20.96 48.98 -13.37
N SER A 318 20.56 50.02 -14.12
CA SER A 318 20.00 49.87 -15.45
C SER A 318 21.05 50.00 -16.57
N HIS A 319 22.34 49.91 -16.23
CA HIS A 319 23.40 49.91 -17.24
C HIS A 319 23.20 48.75 -18.25
N PRO A 320 23.19 49.04 -19.57
CA PRO A 320 22.94 48.04 -20.59
C PRO A 320 24.17 47.14 -20.81
N HIS A 321 23.96 45.84 -20.82
CA HIS A 321 25.00 44.82 -21.00
C HIS A 321 24.70 43.94 -22.21
N THR A 322 25.73 43.51 -22.95
CA THR A 322 25.51 42.65 -24.14
C THR A 322 25.09 41.24 -23.74
N ILE A 323 24.11 40.66 -24.47
CA ILE A 323 23.64 39.27 -24.26
C ILE A 323 24.78 38.23 -24.38
N LYS A 324 25.82 38.54 -25.16
CA LYS A 324 27.01 37.66 -25.33
C LYS A 324 27.68 37.30 -24.00
N ILE A 325 27.61 38.14 -22.98
CA ILE A 325 28.19 37.88 -21.64
C ILE A 325 27.49 36.68 -20.98
N LEU A 326 26.20 36.49 -21.25
CA LEU A 326 25.39 35.42 -20.68
C LEU A 326 25.64 34.07 -21.36
N ASN A 327 26.13 34.05 -22.61
CA ASN A 327 26.31 32.81 -23.38
C ASN A 327 27.30 31.83 -22.74
N ASN A 328 28.25 32.33 -21.93
CA ASN A 328 29.26 31.51 -21.26
C ASN A 328 28.81 31.00 -19.88
N PHE A 329 27.63 31.41 -19.40
CA PHE A 329 27.13 31.04 -18.08
C PHE A 329 26.31 29.74 -18.12
N GLN A 330 26.70 28.75 -17.31
CA GLN A 330 25.94 27.50 -17.17
C GLN A 330 24.61 27.75 -16.44
N GLY A 331 23.52 27.76 -17.22
CA GLY A 331 22.16 28.03 -16.74
C GLY A 331 21.42 29.06 -17.59
N TYR A 332 22.13 29.79 -18.43
CA TYR A 332 21.53 30.71 -19.39
C TYR A 332 20.97 29.96 -20.61
N THR A 333 19.74 30.28 -20.99
CA THR A 333 19.14 29.93 -22.28
C THR A 333 18.34 31.13 -22.79
N LYS A 334 18.14 31.25 -24.12
CA LYS A 334 17.28 32.32 -24.67
C LYS A 334 15.87 32.30 -24.06
N GLY A 335 15.37 31.11 -23.73
CA GLY A 335 14.07 30.95 -23.07
C GLY A 335 14.03 31.40 -21.61
N THR A 336 15.13 31.31 -20.85
CA THR A 336 15.17 31.87 -19.49
C THR A 336 15.22 33.38 -19.51
N LEU A 337 15.97 33.98 -20.45
CA LEU A 337 16.02 35.43 -20.64
C LEU A 337 14.65 36.02 -20.98
N GLN A 338 13.93 35.41 -21.93
CA GLN A 338 12.58 35.86 -22.28
C GLN A 338 11.64 35.80 -21.07
N LYS A 339 11.70 34.74 -20.26
CA LYS A 339 10.91 34.64 -19.03
C LYS A 339 11.27 35.69 -17.98
N LEU A 340 12.53 36.10 -17.88
CA LEU A 340 12.95 37.19 -16.98
C LEU A 340 12.37 38.53 -17.43
N VAL A 341 12.28 38.74 -18.75
CA VAL A 341 11.65 39.92 -19.37
C VAL A 341 10.15 39.90 -19.15
N ASP A 342 9.48 38.77 -19.39
CA ASP A 342 8.03 38.61 -19.16
C ASP A 342 7.65 38.84 -17.68
N LYS A 343 8.53 38.50 -16.74
CA LYS A 343 8.36 38.77 -15.29
C LYS A 343 8.66 40.24 -14.90
N GLY A 344 9.22 41.02 -15.82
CA GLY A 344 9.62 42.42 -15.62
C GLY A 344 10.89 42.58 -14.79
N PHE A 345 11.76 41.56 -14.72
CA PHE A 345 13.03 41.63 -13.98
C PHE A 345 14.16 42.23 -14.83
N VAL A 346 14.06 42.11 -16.14
CA VAL A 346 15.08 42.55 -17.10
C VAL A 346 14.38 43.22 -18.28
N THR A 347 14.96 44.27 -18.82
CA THR A 347 14.54 44.93 -20.06
C THR A 347 15.50 44.58 -21.19
N LEU A 348 14.97 44.36 -22.39
CA LEU A 348 15.74 44.03 -23.59
C LEU A 348 15.61 45.15 -24.62
N GLU A 349 16.74 45.75 -25.00
CA GLU A 349 16.85 46.74 -26.06
C GLU A 349 17.85 46.24 -27.11
N GLY A 350 17.33 45.66 -28.20
CA GLY A 350 18.15 45.05 -29.25
C GLY A 350 18.96 43.85 -28.74
N ASN A 351 20.29 43.99 -28.71
CA ASN A 351 21.21 42.96 -28.23
C ASN A 351 21.77 43.24 -26.82
N MET A 352 21.17 44.21 -26.13
CA MET A 352 21.55 44.65 -24.80
C MET A 352 20.41 44.33 -23.81
N TRP A 353 20.79 43.87 -22.62
CA TRP A 353 19.88 43.66 -21.51
C TRP A 353 20.23 44.63 -20.38
N SER A 354 19.23 45.13 -19.66
CA SER A 354 19.42 45.97 -18.47
C SER A 354 18.54 45.46 -17.34
N MET A 355 19.01 45.56 -16.09
CA MET A 355 18.25 45.09 -14.95
C MET A 355 17.24 46.15 -14.50
N THR A 356 16.01 45.72 -14.19
CA THR A 356 15.01 46.62 -13.59
C THR A 356 15.21 46.69 -12.07
N LYS A 357 14.76 47.78 -11.43
CA LYS A 357 14.77 47.89 -9.96
C LYS A 357 14.10 46.70 -9.26
N LYS A 358 13.02 46.17 -9.86
CA LYS A 358 12.29 44.98 -9.39
C LYS A 358 13.13 43.70 -9.52
N GLY A 359 13.83 43.53 -10.64
CA GLY A 359 14.75 42.41 -10.85
C GLY A 359 15.90 42.44 -9.84
N TYR A 360 16.49 43.61 -9.62
CA TYR A 360 17.59 43.83 -8.69
C TYR A 360 17.19 43.49 -7.24
N SER A 361 16.07 44.03 -6.75
CA SER A 361 15.59 43.73 -5.39
C SER A 361 15.23 42.25 -5.20
N THR A 362 14.65 41.62 -6.24
CA THR A 362 14.32 40.19 -6.19
C THR A 362 15.58 39.33 -6.16
N ALA A 363 16.60 39.71 -6.94
CA ALA A 363 17.87 39.00 -7.01
C ALA A 363 18.68 39.12 -5.72
N ALA A 364 18.75 40.31 -5.12
CA ALA A 364 19.37 40.54 -3.81
C ALA A 364 18.72 39.67 -2.72
N ASN A 365 17.40 39.51 -2.77
CA ASN A 365 16.67 38.71 -1.78
C ASN A 365 16.75 37.19 -2.02
N LEU A 366 17.22 36.71 -3.18
CA LEU A 366 17.37 35.27 -3.44
C LEU A 366 18.34 34.59 -2.48
N TYR A 367 19.39 35.29 -2.04
CA TYR A 367 20.35 34.79 -1.06
C TYR A 367 19.87 34.95 0.39
N ASN A 368 19.12 36.02 0.69
CA ASN A 368 18.57 36.27 2.03
C ASN A 368 17.37 35.36 2.36
N GLN A 369 16.64 34.84 1.37
CA GLN A 369 15.57 33.87 1.61
C GLN A 369 16.08 32.48 2.02
N GLN A 370 17.30 32.09 1.63
CA GLN A 370 17.92 30.86 2.15
C GLN A 370 18.27 30.95 3.64
N THR A 371 18.26 32.14 4.24
CA THR A 371 18.56 32.35 5.67
C THR A 371 17.30 32.41 6.55
N ASN A 372 16.11 32.60 5.97
CA ASN A 372 14.85 32.77 6.73
C ASN A 372 13.92 31.55 6.70
N ASP A 373 14.19 30.52 5.88
CA ASP A 373 13.39 29.28 5.84
C ASP A 373 13.89 28.19 6.83
N ASP A 374 14.89 28.51 7.67
CA ASP A 374 15.50 27.62 8.67
C ASP A 374 15.20 28.01 10.15
N GLU A 375 14.20 28.85 10.42
CA GLU A 375 13.69 29.12 11.79
C GLU A 375 12.30 28.50 12.09
#